data_AF-A0A444J7N0-F1
#
_entry.id   AF-A0A444J7N0-F1
#
_cell.length_a   1.000
_cell.length_b   1.000
_cell.length_c   1.000
_cell.angle_alpha   90.00
_cell.angle_beta   90.00
_cell.angle_gamma   90.00
#
_symmetry.space_group_name_H-M   'P 1'
#
loop_
_entity.id
_entity.type
_entity.pdbx_description
1 polymer ?
#
loop_
_entity_poly.entity_id
_entity_poly.type
_entity_poly.pdbx_seq_one_letter_code
_entity_poly.pdbx_strand_id
1 'polypeptide(L)' 'MNIYLDNCCMNRLFDDQSDRRIRFESEAVKVILSLCEQRRWHNVARFEVEQIPDEDRRKKLQLIRDL' A
#
# COMPACT_ATOMS: atom_id res chain seq x y z
N MET A 1 2.15 0.99 14.43
CA MET A 1 3.44 1.02 13.73
C MET A 1 3.27 1.77 12.43
N ASN A 2 4.15 2.70 12.08
CA ASN A 2 4.09 3.41 10.81
C ASN A 2 5.01 2.70 9.82
N ILE A 3 4.47 2.33 8.66
CA ILE A 3 5.19 1.63 7.61
C ILE A 3 5.00 2.36 6.29
N TYR A 4 6.08 2.51 5.54
CA TYR A 4 6.02 3.00 4.18
C TYR A 4 6.03 1.80 3.24
N LEU A 5 4.91 1.58 2.53
CA LEU A 5 4.81 0.53 1.53
C LEU A 5 4.95 1.16 0.16
N ASP A 6 6.06 0.89 -0.52
CA ASP A 6 6.30 1.36 -1.88
C ASP A 6 5.34 0.67 -2.87
N ASN A 7 5.02 1.35 -3.97
CA ASN A 7 4.18 0.82 -5.03
C ASN A 7 4.75 -0.47 -5.63
N CYS A 8 6.08 -0.57 -5.74
CA CYS A 8 6.74 -1.78 -6.23
C CYS A 8 6.51 -3.00 -5.31
N CYS A 9 6.32 -2.78 -4.00
CA CYS A 9 5.97 -3.86 -3.07
C CYS A 9 4.56 -4.39 -3.34
N MET A 10 3.61 -3.50 -3.69
CA MET A 10 2.24 -3.91 -4.02
C MET A 10 2.19 -4.70 -5.33
N ASN A 11 3.04 -4.38 -6.31
CA ASN A 11 3.12 -5.12 -7.58
C ASN A 11 3.46 -6.61 -7.39
N ARG A 12 4.16 -6.98 -6.30
CA ARG A 12 4.44 -8.39 -5.98
C ARG A 12 3.19 -9.24 -5.85
N LEU A 13 2.04 -8.64 -5.52
CA LEU A 13 0.76 -9.37 -5.45
C LEU A 13 0.29 -9.90 -6.82
N PHE A 14 0.78 -9.32 -7.91
CA PHE A 14 0.36 -9.57 -9.27
C PHE A 14 1.46 -10.18 -10.16
N ASP A 15 2.70 -10.22 -9.67
CA ASP A 15 3.82 -10.88 -10.34
C ASP A 15 3.60 -12.41 -10.46
N ASP A 16 4.40 -13.07 -11.32
CA ASP A 16 4.35 -14.52 -11.48
C ASP A 16 4.64 -15.27 -10.17
N GLN A 17 3.61 -15.94 -9.66
CA GLN A 17 3.65 -16.68 -8.40
C GLN A 17 4.33 -18.05 -8.51
N SER A 18 4.80 -18.44 -9.70
CA SER A 18 5.58 -19.66 -9.90
C SER A 18 6.96 -19.60 -9.21
N ASP A 19 7.53 -18.41 -9.07
CA ASP A 19 8.74 -18.18 -8.28
C ASP A 19 8.40 -18.15 -6.78
N ARG A 20 9.02 -19.06 -6.02
CA ARG A 20 8.84 -19.15 -4.56
C ARG A 20 9.18 -17.85 -3.84
N ARG A 21 10.19 -17.12 -4.30
CA ARG A 21 10.59 -15.84 -3.70
C ARG A 21 9.46 -14.83 -3.85
N ILE A 22 8.93 -14.68 -5.06
CA ILE A 22 7.83 -13.75 -5.34
C ILE A 22 6.64 -14.12 -4.45
N ARG A 23 6.27 -15.41 -4.41
CA ARG A 23 5.17 -15.89 -3.56
C ARG A 23 5.35 -15.52 -2.08
N PHE A 24 6.54 -15.69 -1.51
CA PHE A 24 6.79 -15.29 -0.12
C PHE A 24 6.72 -13.78 0.08
N GLU A 25 7.27 -12.99 -0.85
CA GLU A 25 7.16 -11.53 -0.82
C GLU A 25 5.69 -11.09 -0.89
N SER A 26 4.88 -11.70 -1.76
CA SER A 26 3.44 -11.43 -1.90
C SER A 26 2.67 -11.74 -0.61
N GLU A 27 2.95 -12.87 0.04
CA GLU A 27 2.30 -13.23 1.31
C GLU A 27 2.68 -12.27 2.44
N ALA A 28 3.94 -11.84 2.51
CA ALA A 28 4.36 -10.82 3.47
C ALA A 28 3.59 -9.50 3.25
N VAL A 29 3.43 -9.07 1.98
CA VAL A 29 2.66 -7.87 1.63
C VAL A 29 1.18 -8.02 2.03
N LYS A 30 0.55 -9.18 1.82
CA LYS A 30 -0.84 -9.44 2.26
C LYS A 30 -1.00 -9.30 3.77
N VAL A 31 -0.07 -9.86 4.55
CA VAL A 31 -0.09 -9.74 6.02
C VAL A 31 0.02 -8.28 6.44
N ILE A 32 0.93 -7.53 5.82
CA ILE A 32 1.10 -6.11 6.10
C ILE A 32 -0.19 -5.32 5.81
N LEU A 33 -0.83 -5.57 4.68
CA LEU A 33 -2.09 -4.93 4.30
C LEU A 33 -3.23 -5.29 5.27
N SER A 34 -3.35 -6.56 5.66
CA SER A 34 -4.31 -7.01 6.67
C SER A 34 -4.11 -6.29 8.02
N LEU A 35 -2.87 -6.11 8.46
CA LEU A 35 -2.56 -5.36 9.68
C LEU A 35 -2.89 -3.87 9.55
N CYS A 36 -2.80 -3.30 8.35
CA CYS A 36 -3.24 -1.94 8.06
C CYS A 36 -4.76 -1.81 8.12
N GLU A 37 -5.50 -2.76 7.54
CA GLU A 37 -6.97 -2.80 7.60
C GLU A 37 -7.49 -2.93 9.04
N GLN A 38 -6.80 -3.72 9.86
CA GLN A 38 -7.07 -3.85 11.30
C GLN A 38 -6.67 -2.61 12.11
N ARG A 39 -6.20 -1.53 11.47
CA ARG A 39 -5.68 -0.30 12.10
C ARG A 39 -4.57 -0.54 13.12
N ARG A 40 -3.85 -1.66 13.02
CA ARG A 40 -2.71 -1.96 13.89
C ARG A 40 -1.47 -1.25 13.36
N TRP A 41 -1.33 -1.23 12.04
CA TRP A 41 -0.26 -0.57 11.31
C TRP A 41 -0.85 0.55 10.43
N HIS A 42 -0.08 1.59 10.16
CA HIS A 42 -0.49 2.69 9.29
C HIS A 42 0.41 2.72 8.08
N ASN A 43 -0.18 2.56 6.88
CA ASN A 43 0.52 2.84 5.64
C ASN A 43 0.69 4.35 5.49
N VAL A 44 1.91 4.84 5.72
CA VAL A 44 2.26 6.26 5.78
C VAL A 44 1.93 6.96 4.46
N ALA A 45 2.13 6.31 3.32
CA ALA A 45 1.83 6.90 2.01
C ALA A 45 0.33 7.23 1.86
N ARG A 46 -0.58 6.41 2.42
CA ARG A 46 -2.02 6.74 2.46
C ARG A 46 -2.32 7.88 3.42
N PHE A 47 -1.70 7.85 4.60
CA PHE A 47 -1.88 8.86 5.62
C PHE A 47 -1.40 10.26 5.16
N GLU A 48 -0.27 10.32 4.44
CA GLU A 48 0.27 11.57 3.90
C GLU A 48 -0.70 12.24 2.92
N VAL A 49 -1.38 11.46 2.07
CA VAL A 49 -2.39 11.99 1.13
C VAL A 49 -3.61 12.51 1.87
N GLU A 50 -4.07 11.81 2.92
CA GLU A 50 -5.23 12.23 3.73
C GLU A 50 -4.98 13.56 4.46
N GLN A 51 -3.73 13.80 4.86
CA GLN A 51 -3.28 15.00 5.57
C GLN A 51 -3.01 16.21 4.67
N ILE A 52 -3.18 16.09 3.35
CA ILE A 52 -3.02 17.22 2.42
C ILE A 52 -4.16 18.24 2.68
N PRO A 53 -3.85 19.50 3.07
CA PRO A 53 -4.87 20.51 3.34
C PRO A 53 -5.63 20.97 2.10
N ASP A 54 -4.96 20.97 0.94
CA ASP A 54 -5.53 21.31 -0.35
C ASP A 54 -6.45 20.18 -0.85
N GLU A 55 -7.76 20.43 -0.84
CA GLU A 55 -8.75 19.42 -1.22
C GLU A 55 -8.65 18.98 -2.68
N ASP A 56 -8.33 19.89 -3.60
CA ASP A 56 -8.24 19.59 -5.03
C ASP A 56 -7.02 18.71 -5.31
N ARG A 57 -5.89 19.03 -4.66
CA ARG A 57 -4.68 18.22 -4.72
C ARG A 57 -4.88 16.84 -4.09
N ARG A 58 -5.58 16.77 -2.96
CA ARG A 58 -5.93 15.51 -2.28
C ARG A 58 -6.81 14.62 -3.16
N LYS A 59 -7.89 15.17 -3.75
CA LYS A 59 -8.80 14.42 -4.63
C LYS A 59 -8.08 13.88 -5.88
N LYS A 60 -7.21 14.69 -6.50
CA LYS A 60 -6.40 14.25 -7.65
C LYS A 60 -5.48 13.08 -7.30
N LEU A 61 -4.79 13.15 -6.17
CA LEU A 61 -3.88 12.08 -5.72
C LEU A 61 -4.63 10.81 -5.29
N GLN A 62 -5.82 10.95 -4.70
CA GLN A 62 -6.70 9.81 -4.40
C GLN A 62 -7.16 9.12 -5.68
N LEU A 63 -7.56 9.89 -6.71
CA LEU A 63 -7.99 9.33 -7.99
C LEU A 63 -6.88 8.56 -8.70
N ILE A 64 -5.64 9.06 -8.69
CA ILE A 64 -4.48 8.36 -9.27
C ILE A 64 -4.17 7.05 -8.53
N ARG A 65 -4.40 7.01 -7.21
CA ARG A 65 -4.14 5.83 -6.37
C ARG A 65 -5.21 4.74 -6.54
N ASP A 66 -6.43 5.12 -6.90
CA ASP A 66 -7.57 4.21 -7.03
C ASP A 66 -7.81 3.77 -8.51
N LEU A 67 -6.96 4.23 -9.46
CA LEU A 67 -6.84 3.78 -10.86
C LEU A 67 -5.84 2.62 -10.98
#